data_AF-A0A7W5UKR8-F1
#
_entry.id   AF-A0A7W5UKR8-F1
#
_cell.length_a   1.000
_cell.length_b   1.000
_cell.length_c   1.000
_cell.angle_alpha   90.00
_cell.angle_beta   90.00
_cell.angle_gamma   90.00
#
_symmetry.space_group_name_H-M   'P 1'
#
loop_
_entity.id
_entity.type
_entity.pdbx_description
1 polymer ?
#
loop_
_entity_poly.entity_id
_entity_poly.type
_entity_poly.pdbx_seq_one_letter_code
_entity_poly.pdbx_strand_id
1 'polypeptide(L)'
;MPRKVVDTLILDLDNTLFDWFAVWYASFEPVYREILKQTNRTEAEIQADIRKVHQTRRTSEYTFLLEEIEALSDLRQRGDIRKTFRESIELSRQGRDLNLKLYPSVFRSLWRIKDQGTKIVAYTESMAFYSAYRLKRFGLDGVIDVMFSPEDHDMPNGVSVDSMRKLPEEFYELQVTESRHTPTGELKPNPRVLLDIVKAVGAKVDRCAYVGDSLFKDVAMARDVGIFDIHAKYGESQRRPEYDLLRQVSHWTEADVQREKAIVEKGHDFEPSAVLTDSFAEIFIHCAFESFDHKAGAIVDDKTATQFALETWKKTVDVQQHFNDLEMRIRNFAITVVGALIASVGFTYQQGLQADVFGVRISAGVGLVLAAGFAWLAFFFMDRYWYHIFLRGAVKHASAIEKEFADRIPGIGLGMTISQMSGDVKILCWKTNSERRLTIFYAAGLAMLGIVLLTLLIAQPHLPSDSPRDTRLLEEPKRS
;
A
#
# COMPACT_ATOMS: atom_id res chain seq x y z
N MET A 1 -28.17 3.04 27.36
CA MET A 1 -29.11 2.32 26.48
C MET A 1 -28.45 1.02 26.03
N PRO A 2 -29.20 -0.05 25.70
CA PRO A 2 -28.61 -1.25 25.11
C PRO A 2 -27.94 -0.90 23.78
N ARG A 3 -26.80 -1.51 23.48
CA ARG A 3 -26.07 -1.32 22.22
C ARG A 3 -26.90 -1.86 21.04
N LYS A 4 -26.92 -1.14 19.92
CA LYS A 4 -27.49 -1.62 18.65
C LYS A 4 -26.67 -2.79 18.15
N VAL A 5 -27.31 -3.91 17.83
CA VAL A 5 -26.61 -5.04 17.20
C VAL A 5 -26.48 -4.77 15.70
N VAL A 6 -25.26 -4.82 15.19
CA VAL A 6 -24.90 -4.42 13.82
C VAL A 6 -24.09 -5.53 13.14
N ASP A 7 -24.53 -5.97 11.97
CA ASP A 7 -23.76 -6.90 11.12
C ASP A 7 -23.32 -6.28 9.79
N THR A 8 -23.85 -5.10 9.47
CA THR A 8 -23.47 -4.30 8.31
C THR A 8 -23.25 -2.85 8.73
N LEU A 9 -22.04 -2.34 8.52
CA LEU A 9 -21.69 -0.95 8.78
C LEU A 9 -21.57 -0.20 7.47
N ILE A 10 -22.37 0.85 7.29
CA ILE A 10 -22.31 1.76 6.15
C ILE A 10 -21.62 3.05 6.60
N LEU A 11 -20.67 3.53 5.80
CA LEU A 11 -19.80 4.64 6.15
C LEU A 11 -19.80 5.66 5.02
N ASP A 12 -19.99 6.93 5.36
CA ASP A 12 -19.44 8.00 4.54
C ASP A 12 -17.89 8.01 4.61
N LEU A 13 -17.23 8.68 3.66
CA LEU A 13 -15.77 8.79 3.59
C LEU A 13 -15.26 10.16 4.03
N ASP A 14 -15.69 11.22 3.34
CA ASP A 14 -15.12 12.55 3.43
C ASP A 14 -15.57 13.23 4.72
N ASN A 15 -14.62 13.70 5.54
CA ASN A 15 -14.87 14.18 6.91
C ASN A 15 -15.42 13.13 7.89
N THR A 16 -15.69 11.91 7.44
CA THR A 16 -16.05 10.79 8.32
C THR A 16 -14.81 9.94 8.68
N LEU A 17 -14.04 9.47 7.69
CA LEU A 17 -12.84 8.66 7.90
C LEU A 17 -11.56 9.48 7.94
N PHE A 18 -11.53 10.63 7.26
CA PHE A 18 -10.40 11.55 7.19
C PHE A 18 -10.88 12.99 6.96
N ASP A 19 -10.04 13.97 7.29
CA ASP A 19 -10.35 15.39 7.10
C ASP A 19 -10.19 15.79 5.62
N TRP A 20 -11.25 15.51 4.83
CA TRP A 20 -11.27 15.86 3.41
C TRP A 20 -11.13 17.36 3.21
N PHE A 21 -11.76 18.17 4.06
CA PHE A 21 -11.68 19.62 3.94
C PHE A 21 -10.24 20.14 4.10
N ALA A 22 -9.48 19.63 5.07
CA ALA A 22 -8.07 19.97 5.22
C ALA A 22 -7.23 19.54 4.01
N VAL A 23 -7.49 18.35 3.46
CA VAL A 23 -6.84 17.87 2.23
C VAL A 23 -7.14 18.78 1.06
N TRP A 24 -8.43 19.09 0.84
CA TRP A 24 -8.90 19.97 -0.21
C TRP A 24 -8.27 21.36 -0.09
N TYR A 25 -8.37 22.01 1.06
CA TYR A 25 -7.87 23.37 1.26
C TYR A 25 -6.35 23.45 1.09
N ALA A 26 -5.60 22.51 1.68
CA ALA A 26 -4.14 22.47 1.53
C ALA A 26 -3.68 22.20 0.09
N SER A 27 -4.52 21.54 -0.72
CA SER A 27 -4.26 21.31 -2.14
C SER A 27 -4.68 22.51 -3.00
N PHE A 28 -5.82 23.13 -2.68
CA PHE A 28 -6.46 24.15 -3.49
C PHE A 28 -5.81 25.53 -3.29
N GLU A 29 -5.56 25.92 -2.04
CA GLU A 29 -5.14 27.28 -1.68
C GLU A 29 -3.84 27.74 -2.38
N PRO A 30 -2.76 26.93 -2.48
CA PRO A 30 -1.55 27.36 -3.17
C PRO A 30 -1.78 27.67 -4.66
N VAL A 31 -2.62 26.88 -5.32
CA VAL A 31 -2.96 27.08 -6.74
C VAL A 31 -3.88 28.29 -6.88
N TYR A 32 -4.88 28.40 -6.01
CA TYR A 32 -5.82 29.51 -6.00
C TYR A 32 -5.13 30.87 -5.82
N ARG A 33 -4.22 30.98 -4.85
CA ARG A 33 -3.39 32.19 -4.65
C ARG A 33 -2.57 32.55 -5.87
N GLU A 34 -2.08 31.56 -6.61
CA GLU A 34 -1.32 31.80 -7.83
C GLU A 34 -2.23 32.29 -8.96
N ILE A 35 -3.45 31.76 -9.09
CA ILE A 35 -4.44 32.25 -10.07
C ILE A 35 -4.74 33.74 -9.81
N LEU A 36 -4.93 34.13 -8.55
CA LEU A 36 -5.15 35.52 -8.16
C LEU A 36 -3.99 36.44 -8.59
N LYS A 37 -2.74 35.98 -8.51
CA LYS A 37 -1.56 36.77 -8.91
C LYS A 37 -1.38 36.87 -10.42
N GLN A 38 -1.76 35.84 -11.15
CA GLN A 38 -1.52 35.72 -12.60
C GLN A 38 -2.57 36.46 -13.45
N THR A 39 -3.64 36.97 -12.82
CA THR A 39 -4.73 37.64 -13.52
C THR A 39 -5.00 39.03 -12.95
N ASN A 40 -5.50 39.94 -13.79
CA ASN A 40 -5.96 41.27 -13.35
C ASN A 40 -7.45 41.27 -12.94
N ARG A 41 -8.05 40.08 -12.76
CA ARG A 41 -9.46 39.93 -12.40
C ARG A 41 -9.62 40.05 -10.89
N THR A 42 -10.81 40.46 -10.46
CA THR A 42 -11.14 40.50 -9.04
C THR A 42 -11.27 39.08 -8.48
N GLU A 43 -11.08 38.94 -7.15
CA GLU A 43 -11.23 37.66 -6.45
C GLU A 43 -12.60 37.01 -6.72
N ALA A 44 -13.68 37.80 -6.68
CA ALA A 44 -15.03 37.34 -6.94
C ALA A 44 -15.23 36.81 -8.37
N GLU A 45 -14.64 37.46 -9.38
CA GLU A 45 -14.70 36.99 -10.77
C GLU A 45 -13.97 35.65 -10.94
N ILE A 46 -12.83 35.48 -10.29
CA ILE A 46 -12.04 34.24 -10.34
C ILE A 46 -12.78 33.11 -9.63
N GLN A 47 -13.35 33.38 -8.45
CA GLN A 47 -14.16 32.40 -7.74
C GLN A 47 -15.38 31.97 -8.55
N ALA A 48 -16.08 32.90 -9.19
CA ALA A 48 -17.23 32.58 -10.04
C ALA A 48 -16.84 31.72 -11.26
N ASP A 49 -15.68 31.99 -11.87
CA ASP A 49 -15.16 31.21 -12.99
C ASP A 49 -14.75 29.78 -12.57
N ILE A 50 -14.06 29.65 -11.42
CA ILE A 50 -13.77 28.34 -10.82
C ILE A 50 -15.07 27.59 -10.48
N ARG A 51 -16.04 28.26 -9.85
CA ARG A 51 -17.34 27.68 -9.48
C ARG A 51 -18.06 27.14 -10.70
N LYS A 52 -18.02 27.86 -11.84
CA LYS A 52 -18.60 27.41 -13.11
C LYS A 52 -17.96 26.11 -13.60
N VAL A 53 -16.63 26.01 -13.56
CA VAL A 53 -15.93 24.76 -13.94
C VAL A 53 -16.30 23.64 -12.98
N HIS A 54 -16.25 23.87 -11.67
CA HIS A 54 -16.60 22.86 -10.68
C HIS A 54 -18.05 22.39 -10.78
N GLN A 55 -19.02 23.27 -11.07
CA GLN A 55 -20.42 22.89 -11.33
C GLN A 55 -20.56 22.06 -12.60
N THR A 56 -19.89 22.46 -13.68
CA THR A 56 -19.88 21.72 -14.95
C THR A 56 -19.29 20.32 -14.76
N ARG A 57 -18.20 20.25 -14.01
CA ARG A 57 -17.49 19.04 -13.65
C ARG A 57 -18.04 18.41 -12.37
N ARG A 58 -19.15 18.84 -11.76
CA ARG A 58 -19.74 18.24 -10.54
C ARG A 58 -18.74 17.79 -9.45
N THR A 59 -17.64 18.51 -9.27
CA THR A 59 -16.60 18.18 -8.29
C THR A 59 -15.85 19.44 -7.87
N SER A 60 -15.38 19.47 -6.63
CA SER A 60 -14.52 20.54 -6.10
C SER A 60 -13.03 20.17 -6.12
N GLU A 61 -12.69 18.99 -6.66
CA GLU A 61 -11.32 18.44 -6.72
C GLU A 61 -10.88 18.19 -8.17
N TYR A 62 -11.15 19.16 -9.06
CA TYR A 62 -10.94 18.96 -10.47
C TYR A 62 -9.47 19.13 -10.88
N THR A 63 -8.84 18.04 -11.32
CA THR A 63 -7.41 18.01 -11.70
C THR A 63 -7.08 19.01 -12.83
N PHE A 64 -7.99 19.25 -13.77
CA PHE A 64 -7.76 20.11 -14.95
C PHE A 64 -8.32 21.53 -14.82
N LEU A 65 -8.43 22.03 -13.59
CA LEU A 65 -8.97 23.37 -13.35
C LEU A 65 -8.22 24.47 -14.14
N LEU A 66 -6.88 24.43 -14.15
CA LEU A 66 -6.05 25.44 -14.82
C LEU A 66 -6.24 25.45 -16.35
N GLU A 67 -6.58 24.30 -16.91
CA GLU A 67 -6.84 24.12 -18.33
C GLU A 67 -8.19 24.70 -18.77
N GLU A 68 -9.15 24.86 -17.86
CA GLU A 68 -10.54 25.17 -18.21
C GLU A 68 -11.06 26.53 -17.75
N ILE A 69 -10.51 27.13 -16.68
CA ILE A 69 -11.01 28.43 -16.23
C ILE A 69 -10.72 29.53 -17.26
N GLU A 70 -11.71 30.37 -17.57
CA GLU A 70 -11.58 31.40 -18.60
C GLU A 70 -10.57 32.49 -18.21
N ALA A 71 -10.41 32.75 -16.92
CA ALA A 71 -9.47 33.72 -16.37
C ALA A 71 -8.01 33.46 -16.79
N LEU A 72 -7.66 32.22 -17.15
CA LEU A 72 -6.31 31.84 -17.60
C LEU A 72 -6.19 31.64 -19.11
N SER A 73 -7.21 31.99 -19.90
CA SER A 73 -7.23 31.78 -21.36
C SER A 73 -6.01 32.39 -22.06
N ASP A 74 -5.68 33.65 -21.74
CA ASP A 74 -4.50 34.33 -22.30
C ASP A 74 -3.17 33.66 -21.91
N LEU A 75 -3.06 33.16 -20.68
CA LEU A 75 -1.84 32.48 -20.23
C LEU A 75 -1.65 31.14 -20.93
N ARG A 76 -2.73 30.38 -21.14
CA ARG A 76 -2.70 29.12 -21.89
C ARG A 76 -2.27 29.33 -23.35
N GLN A 77 -2.65 30.45 -23.96
CA GLN A 77 -2.22 30.77 -25.33
C GLN A 77 -0.72 31.13 -25.43
N ARG A 78 -0.12 31.63 -24.35
CA ARG A 78 1.30 32.04 -24.31
C ARG A 78 2.26 30.87 -24.06
N GLY A 79 1.77 29.73 -23.57
CA GLY A 79 2.59 28.55 -23.33
C GLY A 79 1.96 27.55 -22.39
N ASP A 80 2.79 26.66 -21.86
CA ASP A 80 2.36 25.61 -20.93
C ASP A 80 1.95 26.19 -19.56
N ILE A 81 0.65 26.13 -19.27
CA ILE A 81 0.08 26.61 -18.01
C ILE A 81 0.62 25.83 -16.80
N ARG A 82 0.86 24.51 -16.93
CA ARG A 82 1.40 23.69 -15.84
C ARG A 82 2.85 24.07 -15.53
N LYS A 83 3.63 24.47 -16.54
CA LYS A 83 5.00 24.98 -16.34
C LYS A 83 5.00 26.31 -15.60
N THR A 84 4.02 27.16 -15.88
CA THR A 84 3.81 28.46 -15.22
C THR A 84 3.42 28.27 -13.75
N PHE A 85 2.51 27.33 -13.48
CA PHE A 85 2.01 27.01 -12.13
C PHE A 85 2.83 25.92 -11.40
N ARG A 86 4.05 25.61 -11.86
CA ARG A 86 4.80 24.45 -11.37
C ARG A 86 5.02 24.46 -9.87
N GLU A 87 5.44 25.61 -9.31
CA GLU A 87 5.70 25.76 -7.88
C GLU A 87 4.42 25.61 -7.04
N SER A 88 3.32 26.26 -7.44
CA SER A 88 2.04 26.13 -6.73
C SER A 88 1.43 24.74 -6.83
N ILE A 89 1.62 24.03 -7.95
CA ILE A 89 1.24 22.63 -8.11
C ILE A 89 2.09 21.72 -7.21
N GLU A 90 3.38 21.99 -7.05
CA GLU A 90 4.25 21.24 -6.13
C GLU A 90 3.83 21.45 -4.67
N LEU A 91 3.56 22.70 -4.27
CA LEU A 91 3.03 23.04 -2.94
C LEU A 91 1.67 22.38 -2.70
N SER A 92 0.78 22.39 -3.69
CA SER A 92 -0.52 21.70 -3.65
C SER A 92 -0.36 20.21 -3.37
N ARG A 93 0.55 19.52 -4.08
CA ARG A 93 0.83 18.09 -3.87
C ARG A 93 1.40 17.81 -2.49
N GLN A 94 2.36 18.62 -2.03
CA GLN A 94 2.94 18.49 -0.69
C GLN A 94 1.87 18.70 0.40
N GLY A 95 1.05 19.74 0.27
CA GLY A 95 -0.07 20.03 1.17
C GLY A 95 -1.07 18.87 1.24
N ARG A 96 -1.44 18.31 0.07
CA ARG A 96 -2.27 17.12 -0.02
C ARG A 96 -1.66 15.94 0.74
N ASP A 97 -0.41 15.60 0.45
CA ASP A 97 0.24 14.40 1.00
C ASP A 97 0.46 14.49 2.51
N LEU A 98 0.71 15.69 3.05
CA LEU A 98 0.82 15.93 4.49
C LEU A 98 -0.53 15.82 5.22
N ASN A 99 -1.62 16.18 4.56
CA ASN A 99 -2.96 16.18 5.16
C ASN A 99 -3.76 14.91 4.87
N LEU A 100 -3.36 14.08 3.90
CA LEU A 100 -4.04 12.84 3.58
C LEU A 100 -3.75 11.75 4.63
N LYS A 101 -4.47 11.83 5.75
CA LYS A 101 -4.39 10.92 6.89
C LYS A 101 -5.77 10.62 7.44
N LEU A 102 -5.98 9.39 7.91
CA LEU A 102 -7.19 9.04 8.65
C LEU A 102 -7.29 9.82 9.96
N TYR A 103 -8.52 10.07 10.42
CA TYR A 103 -8.72 10.51 11.80
C TYR A 103 -8.17 9.47 12.79
N PRO A 104 -7.74 9.91 13.98
CA PRO A 104 -7.32 8.99 15.03
C PRO A 104 -8.37 7.91 15.27
N SER A 105 -7.91 6.70 15.57
CA SER A 105 -8.73 5.50 15.84
C SER A 105 -9.51 4.87 14.67
N VAL A 106 -9.69 5.54 13.52
CA VAL A 106 -10.49 5.02 12.39
C VAL A 106 -9.98 3.66 11.93
N PHE A 107 -8.69 3.55 11.54
CA PHE A 107 -8.13 2.30 11.04
C PHE A 107 -8.28 1.14 12.04
N ARG A 108 -7.91 1.36 13.31
CA ARG A 108 -7.99 0.32 14.35
C ARG A 108 -9.42 -0.11 14.62
N SER A 109 -10.38 0.82 14.56
CA SER A 109 -11.79 0.54 14.79
C SER A 109 -12.39 -0.24 13.63
N LEU A 110 -12.16 0.19 12.38
CA LEU A 110 -12.61 -0.53 11.18
C LEU A 110 -11.99 -1.92 11.10
N TRP A 111 -10.69 -2.06 11.40
CA TRP A 111 -10.04 -3.37 11.45
C TRP A 111 -10.68 -4.29 12.49
N ARG A 112 -10.97 -3.78 13.69
CA ARG A 112 -11.65 -4.55 14.73
C ARG A 112 -13.06 -4.98 14.32
N ILE A 113 -13.82 -4.09 13.67
CA ILE A 113 -15.16 -4.39 13.16
C ILE A 113 -15.08 -5.47 12.08
N LYS A 114 -14.10 -5.36 11.18
CA LYS A 114 -13.83 -6.35 10.14
C LYS A 114 -13.45 -7.72 10.70
N ASP A 115 -12.59 -7.76 11.73
CA ASP A 115 -12.16 -8.99 12.42
C ASP A 115 -13.32 -9.72 13.12
N GLN A 116 -14.39 -9.00 13.48
CA GLN A 116 -15.63 -9.58 14.00
C GLN A 116 -16.55 -10.16 12.91
N GLY A 117 -16.15 -10.08 11.64
CA GLY A 117 -16.91 -10.57 10.49
C GLY A 117 -18.01 -9.63 10.02
N THR A 118 -18.13 -8.42 10.58
CA THR A 118 -19.10 -7.43 10.12
C THR A 118 -18.76 -6.97 8.70
N LYS A 119 -19.77 -6.85 7.84
CA LYS A 119 -19.60 -6.31 6.48
C LYS A 119 -19.46 -4.78 6.55
N ILE A 120 -18.46 -4.22 5.89
CA ILE A 120 -18.20 -2.78 5.88
C ILE A 120 -18.43 -2.23 4.47
N VAL A 121 -19.34 -1.28 4.33
CA VAL A 121 -19.72 -0.64 3.07
C VAL A 121 -19.36 0.84 3.12
N ALA A 122 -18.64 1.33 2.13
CA ALA A 122 -18.44 2.77 1.94
C ALA A 122 -19.49 3.32 0.95
N TYR A 123 -20.08 4.47 1.25
CA TYR A 123 -20.95 5.22 0.35
C TYR A 123 -20.55 6.69 0.33
N THR A 124 -19.97 7.13 -0.79
CA THR A 124 -19.48 8.50 -0.99
C THR A 124 -20.09 9.14 -2.24
N GLU A 125 -20.18 10.46 -2.24
CA GLU A 125 -20.50 11.27 -3.44
C GLU A 125 -19.24 11.69 -4.22
N SER A 126 -18.05 11.39 -3.69
CA SER A 126 -16.76 11.60 -4.37
C SER A 126 -16.52 10.52 -5.42
N MET A 127 -15.93 10.91 -6.55
CA MET A 127 -15.79 10.02 -7.71
C MET A 127 -14.90 8.81 -7.45
N ALA A 128 -15.15 7.74 -8.21
CA ALA A 128 -14.54 6.43 -8.01
C ALA A 128 -13.01 6.45 -7.96
N PHE A 129 -12.31 7.12 -8.90
CA PHE A 129 -10.85 7.13 -8.93
C PHE A 129 -10.24 7.74 -7.67
N TYR A 130 -10.72 8.91 -7.25
CA TYR A 130 -10.18 9.60 -6.07
C TYR A 130 -10.49 8.82 -4.80
N SER A 131 -11.71 8.31 -4.67
CA SER A 131 -12.15 7.52 -3.52
C SER A 131 -11.35 6.21 -3.40
N ALA A 132 -11.21 5.46 -4.50
CA ALA A 132 -10.42 4.23 -4.56
C ALA A 132 -8.95 4.47 -4.20
N TYR A 133 -8.33 5.50 -4.80
CA TYR A 133 -6.94 5.87 -4.52
C TYR A 133 -6.72 6.19 -3.04
N ARG A 134 -7.64 6.93 -2.41
CA ARG A 134 -7.56 7.27 -0.98
C ARG A 134 -7.70 6.04 -0.10
N LEU A 135 -8.71 5.20 -0.34
CA LEU A 135 -8.89 3.95 0.42
C LEU A 135 -7.63 3.08 0.37
N LYS A 136 -7.04 2.94 -0.83
CA LYS A 136 -5.79 2.21 -1.01
C LYS A 136 -4.63 2.82 -0.22
N ARG A 137 -4.45 4.15 -0.28
CA ARG A 137 -3.40 4.85 0.49
C ARG A 137 -3.59 4.76 2.00
N PHE A 138 -4.83 4.69 2.47
CA PHE A 138 -5.12 4.50 3.89
C PHE A 138 -4.96 3.05 4.36
N GLY A 139 -4.68 2.12 3.45
CA GLY A 139 -4.61 0.69 3.77
C GLY A 139 -5.99 0.09 4.07
N LEU A 140 -7.06 0.70 3.56
CA LEU A 140 -8.44 0.24 3.75
C LEU A 140 -8.92 -0.72 2.66
N ASP A 141 -8.07 -1.02 1.65
CA ASP A 141 -8.38 -2.01 0.64
C ASP A 141 -8.51 -3.42 1.26
N GLY A 142 -9.71 -3.99 1.23
CA GLY A 142 -10.05 -5.25 1.90
C GLY A 142 -10.50 -5.11 3.35
N VAL A 143 -10.33 -3.93 3.96
CA VAL A 143 -11.02 -3.59 5.22
C VAL A 143 -12.46 -3.19 4.91
N ILE A 144 -12.64 -2.37 3.88
CA ILE A 144 -13.95 -2.09 3.27
C ILE A 144 -14.25 -3.24 2.30
N ASP A 145 -15.46 -3.77 2.37
CA ASP A 145 -15.91 -4.85 1.48
C ASP A 145 -16.37 -4.30 0.13
N VAL A 146 -17.21 -3.25 0.16
CA VAL A 146 -17.82 -2.66 -1.03
C VAL A 146 -17.80 -1.14 -0.91
N MET A 147 -17.38 -0.44 -1.96
CA MET A 147 -17.48 1.01 -2.09
C MET A 147 -18.50 1.37 -3.17
N PHE A 148 -19.46 2.22 -2.82
CA PHE A 148 -20.39 2.87 -3.74
C PHE A 148 -19.99 4.33 -3.96
N SER A 149 -19.77 4.71 -5.22
CA SER A 149 -19.38 6.06 -5.62
C SER A 149 -19.88 6.42 -7.03
N PRO A 150 -20.01 7.71 -7.40
CA PRO A 150 -20.23 8.10 -8.79
C PRO A 150 -19.12 7.62 -9.73
N GLU A 151 -19.45 7.46 -11.02
CA GLU A 151 -18.47 7.28 -12.09
C GLU A 151 -17.57 8.51 -12.26
N ASP A 152 -16.35 8.30 -12.71
CA ASP A 152 -15.42 9.39 -13.03
C ASP A 152 -15.86 10.16 -14.28
N HIS A 153 -15.36 11.38 -14.45
CA HIS A 153 -15.61 12.17 -15.66
C HIS A 153 -14.85 11.67 -16.88
N ASP A 154 -15.40 12.00 -18.05
CA ASP A 154 -14.64 12.03 -19.29
C ASP A 154 -13.44 12.99 -19.18
N MET A 155 -12.32 12.54 -19.73
CA MET A 155 -11.08 13.31 -19.80
C MET A 155 -11.22 14.44 -20.84
N PRO A 156 -10.58 15.61 -20.63
CA PRO A 156 -10.47 16.62 -21.66
C PRO A 156 -9.83 16.06 -22.94
N ASN A 157 -10.33 16.48 -24.11
CA ASN A 157 -9.81 16.04 -25.40
C ASN A 157 -8.29 16.25 -25.50
N GLY A 158 -7.55 15.17 -25.78
CA GLY A 158 -6.09 15.21 -25.97
C GLY A 158 -5.25 14.97 -24.71
N VAL A 159 -5.86 14.69 -23.55
CA VAL A 159 -5.16 14.35 -22.31
C VAL A 159 -5.19 12.84 -22.05
N SER A 160 -4.02 12.21 -21.92
CA SER A 160 -3.90 10.81 -21.48
C SER A 160 -3.61 10.73 -19.98
N VAL A 161 -4.27 9.80 -19.28
CA VAL A 161 -4.02 9.53 -17.85
C VAL A 161 -2.63 8.91 -17.65
N ASP A 162 -2.16 8.10 -18.59
CA ASP A 162 -0.87 7.39 -18.51
C ASP A 162 0.32 8.34 -18.56
N SER A 163 0.19 9.51 -19.19
CA SER A 163 1.24 10.52 -19.17
C SER A 163 1.34 11.27 -17.84
N MET A 164 0.32 11.15 -16.97
CA MET A 164 0.27 11.79 -15.66
C MET A 164 0.52 10.83 -14.50
N ARG A 165 0.22 9.55 -14.66
CA ARG A 165 0.52 8.50 -13.68
C ARG A 165 2.03 8.27 -13.62
N LYS A 166 2.57 8.13 -12.41
CA LYS A 166 3.99 7.81 -12.17
C LYS A 166 4.22 6.34 -11.82
N LEU A 167 3.14 5.65 -11.44
CA LEU A 167 3.17 4.27 -10.98
C LEU A 167 2.33 3.39 -11.92
N PRO A 168 2.53 2.06 -11.90
CA PRO A 168 1.64 1.11 -12.55
C PRO A 168 0.18 1.23 -12.06
N GLU A 169 -0.76 0.81 -12.89
CA GLU A 169 -2.21 0.87 -12.62
C GLU A 169 -2.61 0.18 -11.29
N GLU A 170 -1.96 -0.94 -10.97
CA GLU A 170 -2.11 -1.69 -9.73
C GLU A 170 -1.89 -0.84 -8.46
N PHE A 171 -1.21 0.30 -8.53
CA PHE A 171 -1.02 1.20 -7.39
C PHE A 171 -2.19 2.16 -7.17
N TYR A 172 -3.06 2.32 -8.17
CA TYR A 172 -4.21 3.24 -8.12
C TYR A 172 -5.53 2.52 -7.91
N GLU A 173 -5.65 1.27 -8.35
CA GLU A 173 -6.91 0.50 -8.30
C GLU A 173 -7.05 -0.34 -7.04
N LEU A 174 -8.28 -0.46 -6.52
CA LEU A 174 -8.61 -1.41 -5.46
C LEU A 174 -8.46 -2.84 -5.97
N GLN A 175 -7.85 -3.72 -5.16
CA GLN A 175 -7.59 -5.10 -5.52
C GLN A 175 -8.50 -6.08 -4.79
N VAL A 176 -9.01 -5.69 -3.61
CA VAL A 176 -9.83 -6.56 -2.75
C VAL A 176 -11.22 -5.96 -2.55
N THR A 177 -11.29 -4.65 -2.30
CA THR A 177 -12.56 -3.94 -2.13
C THR A 177 -13.31 -3.89 -3.44
N GLU A 178 -14.57 -4.33 -3.43
CA GLU A 178 -15.43 -4.24 -4.61
C GLU A 178 -15.86 -2.79 -4.84
N SER A 179 -15.57 -2.24 -6.03
CA SER A 179 -16.05 -0.90 -6.42
C SER A 179 -17.35 -1.02 -7.23
N ARG A 180 -18.38 -0.28 -6.85
CA ARG A 180 -19.68 -0.20 -7.53
C ARG A 180 -20.08 1.24 -7.76
N HIS A 181 -20.80 1.49 -8.85
CA HIS A 181 -21.28 2.83 -9.16
C HIS A 181 -22.68 3.09 -8.63
N THR A 182 -22.89 4.29 -8.07
CA THR A 182 -24.22 4.81 -7.80
C THR A 182 -24.88 5.27 -9.11
N PRO A 183 -26.22 5.28 -9.21
CA PRO A 183 -26.89 5.78 -10.41
C PRO A 183 -26.49 7.23 -10.73
N THR A 184 -26.42 7.55 -12.03
CA THR A 184 -25.96 8.86 -12.50
C THR A 184 -26.84 9.99 -11.97
N GLY A 185 -26.22 10.98 -11.34
CA GLY A 185 -26.91 12.18 -10.83
C GLY A 185 -27.62 12.00 -9.49
N GLU A 186 -27.54 10.82 -8.89
CA GLU A 186 -28.05 10.59 -7.54
C GLU A 186 -27.11 11.18 -6.49
N LEU A 187 -27.68 11.92 -5.55
CA LEU A 187 -26.99 12.58 -4.45
C LEU A 187 -27.70 12.28 -3.13
N LYS A 188 -26.94 12.34 -2.05
CA LYS A 188 -27.46 12.32 -0.68
C LYS A 188 -28.24 13.63 -0.44
N PRO A 189 -29.35 13.62 0.31
CA PRO A 189 -29.98 12.48 0.99
C PRO A 189 -31.09 11.82 0.17
N ASN A 190 -30.76 10.77 -0.61
CA ASN A 190 -31.77 9.95 -1.28
C ASN A 190 -31.94 8.59 -0.56
N PRO A 191 -33.03 8.40 0.22
CA PRO A 191 -33.24 7.15 0.97
C PRO A 191 -33.43 5.93 0.06
N ARG A 192 -33.88 6.13 -1.19
CA ARG A 192 -34.02 5.04 -2.17
C ARG A 192 -32.66 4.45 -2.55
N VAL A 193 -31.66 5.30 -2.77
CA VAL A 193 -30.30 4.86 -3.11
C VAL A 193 -29.69 4.08 -1.95
N LEU A 194 -29.90 4.53 -0.70
CA LEU A 194 -29.44 3.81 0.48
C LEU A 194 -30.12 2.44 0.63
N LEU A 195 -31.44 2.34 0.38
CA LEU A 195 -32.16 1.07 0.33
C LEU A 195 -31.63 0.13 -0.76
N ASP A 196 -31.34 0.66 -1.94
CA ASP A 196 -30.76 -0.10 -3.05
C ASP A 196 -29.36 -0.62 -2.69
N ILE A 197 -28.53 0.17 -2.00
CA ILE A 197 -27.22 -0.24 -1.45
C ILE A 197 -27.40 -1.40 -0.46
N VAL A 198 -28.28 -1.24 0.54
CA VAL A 198 -28.57 -2.29 1.54
C VAL A 198 -28.99 -3.58 0.87
N LYS A 199 -29.89 -3.51 -0.11
CA LYS A 199 -30.34 -4.65 -0.90
C LYS A 199 -29.21 -5.28 -1.72
N ALA A 200 -28.40 -4.47 -2.39
CA ALA A 200 -27.32 -4.91 -3.26
C ALA A 200 -26.21 -5.66 -2.51
N VAL A 201 -26.01 -5.36 -1.21
CA VAL A 201 -25.04 -6.06 -0.36
C VAL A 201 -25.66 -7.21 0.45
N GLY A 202 -26.97 -7.44 0.34
CA GLY A 202 -27.70 -8.49 1.04
C GLY A 202 -27.94 -8.22 2.52
N ALA A 203 -27.87 -6.95 2.95
CA ALA A 203 -28.04 -6.56 4.34
C ALA A 203 -29.50 -6.36 4.74
N LYS A 204 -29.76 -6.30 6.05
CA LYS A 204 -31.07 -5.97 6.61
C LYS A 204 -31.02 -4.60 7.27
N VAL A 205 -32.01 -3.76 6.99
CA VAL A 205 -32.11 -2.38 7.52
C VAL A 205 -31.97 -2.35 9.05
N ASP A 206 -32.66 -3.24 9.75
CA ASP A 206 -32.66 -3.32 11.21
C ASP A 206 -31.33 -3.81 11.82
N ARG A 207 -30.40 -4.28 11.00
CA ARG A 207 -29.05 -4.73 11.35
C ARG A 207 -27.94 -3.83 10.82
N CYS A 208 -28.32 -2.74 10.15
CA CYS A 208 -27.39 -1.74 9.64
C CYS A 208 -27.16 -0.62 10.65
N ALA A 209 -25.96 -0.06 10.63
CA ALA A 209 -25.68 1.28 11.13
C ALA A 209 -25.06 2.13 10.01
N TYR A 210 -25.38 3.42 9.96
CA TYR A 210 -24.77 4.39 9.04
C TYR A 210 -24.01 5.43 9.83
N VAL A 211 -22.74 5.67 9.48
CA VAL A 211 -21.92 6.71 10.11
C VAL A 211 -21.54 7.75 9.06
N GLY A 212 -21.81 9.03 9.33
CA GLY A 212 -21.37 10.14 8.49
C GLY A 212 -21.29 11.47 9.24
N ASP A 213 -20.50 12.42 8.72
CA ASP A 213 -20.35 13.75 9.31
C ASP A 213 -21.54 14.65 9.00
N SER A 214 -22.25 14.42 7.89
CA SER A 214 -23.34 15.29 7.49
C SER A 214 -24.66 14.86 8.14
N LEU A 215 -25.15 15.70 9.06
CA LEU A 215 -26.48 15.54 9.64
C LEU A 215 -27.59 15.37 8.57
N PHE A 216 -27.49 16.07 7.45
CA PHE A 216 -28.57 16.09 6.46
C PHE A 216 -28.36 15.12 5.30
N LYS A 217 -27.12 14.92 4.87
CA LYS A 217 -26.83 13.99 3.77
C LYS A 217 -26.78 12.55 4.27
N ASP A 218 -26.17 12.31 5.42
CA ASP A 218 -25.91 10.97 5.94
C ASP A 218 -26.94 10.57 6.98
N VAL A 219 -27.03 11.34 8.07
CA VAL A 219 -27.78 10.96 9.27
C VAL A 219 -29.29 10.99 8.99
N ALA A 220 -29.80 12.06 8.39
CA ALA A 220 -31.22 12.17 8.01
C ALA A 220 -31.62 11.09 6.98
N MET A 221 -30.78 10.84 5.97
CA MET A 221 -31.02 9.78 4.98
C MET A 221 -31.09 8.39 5.62
N ALA A 222 -30.16 8.08 6.53
CA ALA A 222 -30.16 6.81 7.25
C ALA A 222 -31.39 6.66 8.14
N ARG A 223 -31.78 7.75 8.82
CA ARG A 223 -32.97 7.83 9.67
C ARG A 223 -34.26 7.57 8.88
N ASP A 224 -34.40 8.17 7.69
CA ASP A 224 -35.58 7.99 6.83
C ASP A 224 -35.78 6.54 6.38
N VAL A 225 -34.68 5.79 6.25
CA VAL A 225 -34.70 4.35 5.93
C VAL A 225 -34.95 3.48 7.16
N GLY A 226 -34.76 4.01 8.37
CA GLY A 226 -34.82 3.26 9.63
C GLY A 226 -33.52 2.49 9.96
N ILE A 227 -32.41 2.87 9.32
CA ILE A 227 -31.07 2.41 9.68
C ILE A 227 -30.63 3.13 10.96
N PHE A 228 -29.84 2.48 11.81
CA PHE A 228 -29.29 3.14 13.00
C PHE A 228 -28.29 4.23 12.59
N ASP A 229 -28.74 5.49 12.66
CA ASP A 229 -28.00 6.66 12.20
C ASP A 229 -27.02 7.17 13.27
N ILE A 230 -25.78 7.41 12.86
CA ILE A 230 -24.68 7.81 13.73
C ILE A 230 -24.01 9.05 13.15
N HIS A 231 -24.02 10.14 13.91
CA HIS A 231 -23.38 11.39 13.53
C HIS A 231 -21.90 11.42 13.96
N ALA A 232 -20.99 11.53 12.99
CA ALA A 232 -19.56 11.70 13.23
C ALA A 232 -19.20 13.18 13.48
N LYS A 233 -19.66 13.72 14.60
CA LYS A 233 -19.49 15.13 14.97
C LYS A 233 -18.03 15.59 15.03
N TYR A 234 -17.09 14.70 15.38
CA TYR A 234 -15.65 15.00 15.36
C TYR A 234 -15.13 15.44 13.98
N GLY A 235 -15.87 15.13 12.91
CA GLY A 235 -15.52 15.40 11.52
C GLY A 235 -15.98 16.75 10.97
N GLU A 236 -16.86 17.46 11.68
CA GLU A 236 -17.46 18.71 11.20
C GLU A 236 -16.40 19.77 10.83
N SER A 237 -16.45 20.25 9.60
CA SER A 237 -15.52 21.25 9.05
C SER A 237 -16.18 22.61 8.77
N GLN A 238 -17.52 22.69 8.79
CA GLN A 238 -18.32 23.83 8.33
C GLN A 238 -18.14 25.11 9.16
N ARG A 239 -17.53 25.00 10.35
CA ARG A 239 -17.27 26.11 11.28
C ARG A 239 -15.89 26.75 11.08
N ARG A 240 -15.05 26.18 10.22
CA ARG A 240 -13.72 26.73 9.94
C ARG A 240 -13.84 27.97 9.04
N PRO A 241 -13.11 29.07 9.29
CA PRO A 241 -13.17 30.28 8.46
C PRO A 241 -12.88 30.01 6.98
N GLU A 242 -11.98 29.08 6.69
CA GLU A 242 -11.58 28.69 5.34
C GLU A 242 -12.72 28.03 4.55
N TYR A 243 -13.76 27.54 5.24
CA TYR A 243 -14.89 26.85 4.62
C TYR A 243 -15.73 27.76 3.72
N ASP A 244 -15.70 29.08 3.96
CA ASP A 244 -16.37 30.05 3.11
C ASP A 244 -15.78 30.09 1.70
N LEU A 245 -14.48 29.82 1.54
CA LEU A 245 -13.87 29.68 0.21
C LEU A 245 -14.47 28.48 -0.53
N LEU A 246 -14.65 27.34 0.15
CA LEU A 246 -15.29 26.17 -0.45
C LEU A 246 -16.71 26.48 -0.93
N ARG A 247 -17.50 27.20 -0.13
CA ARG A 247 -18.85 27.63 -0.53
C ARG A 247 -18.84 28.50 -1.79
N GLN A 248 -17.81 29.34 -1.95
CA GLN A 248 -17.69 30.25 -3.09
C GLN A 248 -17.25 29.55 -4.37
N VAL A 249 -16.47 28.47 -4.28
CA VAL A 249 -15.85 27.83 -5.45
C VAL A 249 -16.35 26.41 -5.74
N SER A 250 -17.13 25.79 -4.86
CA SER A 250 -17.58 24.40 -5.01
C SER A 250 -18.59 24.21 -6.14
N HIS A 251 -18.81 22.95 -6.49
CA HIS A 251 -19.86 22.54 -7.43
C HIS A 251 -21.29 22.67 -6.87
N TRP A 252 -21.45 23.10 -5.60
CA TRP A 252 -22.74 23.15 -4.93
C TRP A 252 -23.63 24.25 -5.50
N THR A 253 -24.93 23.96 -5.55
CA THR A 253 -25.92 24.97 -5.95
C THR A 253 -26.08 26.01 -4.86
N GLU A 254 -26.64 27.17 -5.21
CA GLU A 254 -26.93 28.19 -4.20
C GLU A 254 -27.92 27.67 -3.15
N ALA A 255 -28.88 26.83 -3.56
CA ALA A 255 -29.81 26.19 -2.64
C ALA A 255 -29.10 25.28 -1.63
N ASP A 256 -28.07 24.54 -2.05
CA ASP A 256 -27.28 23.68 -1.17
C ASP A 256 -26.49 24.51 -0.15
N VAL A 257 -25.83 25.58 -0.60
CA VAL A 257 -25.07 26.49 0.29
C VAL A 257 -25.98 27.16 1.32
N GLN A 258 -27.15 27.66 0.89
CA GLN A 258 -28.10 28.30 1.81
C GLN A 258 -28.71 27.30 2.79
N ARG A 259 -29.00 26.07 2.35
CA ARG A 259 -29.47 24.99 3.22
C ARG A 259 -28.42 24.68 4.28
N GLU A 260 -27.15 24.49 3.89
CA GLU A 260 -26.05 24.22 4.81
C GLU A 260 -25.87 25.37 5.83
N LYS A 261 -25.88 26.62 5.39
CA LYS A 261 -25.79 27.79 6.30
C LYS A 261 -26.93 27.80 7.32
N ALA A 262 -28.17 27.61 6.86
CA ALA A 262 -29.33 27.60 7.74
C ALA A 262 -29.23 26.49 8.81
N ILE A 263 -28.67 25.33 8.45
CA ILE A 263 -28.45 24.21 9.36
C ILE A 263 -27.42 24.57 10.45
N VAL A 264 -26.28 25.15 10.05
CA VAL A 264 -25.22 25.53 11.00
C VAL A 264 -25.71 26.61 11.96
N GLU A 265 -26.53 27.55 11.48
CA GLU A 265 -27.03 28.68 12.28
C GLU A 265 -28.23 28.34 13.17
N LYS A 266 -29.20 27.57 12.64
CA LYS A 266 -30.49 27.31 13.31
C LYS A 266 -30.56 25.93 13.96
N GLY A 267 -29.60 25.06 13.69
CA GLY A 267 -29.62 23.66 14.09
C GLY A 267 -30.55 22.81 13.22
N HIS A 268 -30.69 21.54 13.60
CA HIS A 268 -31.60 20.55 13.01
C HIS A 268 -32.80 20.28 13.93
N ASP A 269 -33.89 19.76 13.34
CA ASP A 269 -35.15 19.45 14.00
C ASP A 269 -35.26 18.00 14.51
N PHE A 270 -34.19 17.20 14.37
CA PHE A 270 -34.14 15.83 14.86
C PHE A 270 -32.87 15.57 15.67
N GLU A 271 -32.93 14.57 16.55
CA GLU A 271 -31.75 14.08 17.27
C GLU A 271 -31.23 12.78 16.62
N PRO A 272 -29.92 12.70 16.31
CA PRO A 272 -29.31 11.46 15.83
C PRO A 272 -29.46 10.31 16.82
N SER A 273 -29.58 9.08 16.34
CA SER A 273 -29.66 7.90 17.21
C SER A 273 -28.38 7.69 18.04
N ALA A 274 -27.22 8.11 17.51
CA ALA A 274 -25.96 8.19 18.22
C ALA A 274 -25.08 9.34 17.69
N VAL A 275 -24.18 9.85 18.53
CA VAL A 275 -23.24 10.93 18.17
C VAL A 275 -21.84 10.54 18.64
N LEU A 276 -20.88 10.54 17.73
CA LEU A 276 -19.46 10.35 18.01
C LEU A 276 -18.82 11.73 18.12
N THR A 277 -18.50 12.15 19.34
CA THR A 277 -18.11 13.53 19.65
C THR A 277 -16.64 13.81 19.38
N ASP A 278 -15.75 12.92 19.82
CA ASP A 278 -14.30 13.15 19.82
C ASP A 278 -13.57 12.18 18.88
N SER A 279 -14.11 10.98 18.65
CA SER A 279 -13.45 9.97 17.81
C SER A 279 -14.38 8.90 17.25
N PHE A 280 -13.95 8.28 16.15
CA PHE A 280 -14.66 7.13 15.56
C PHE A 280 -14.78 5.94 16.52
N ALA A 281 -13.83 5.74 17.45
CA ALA A 281 -13.87 4.64 18.42
C ALA A 281 -15.08 4.67 19.37
N GLU A 282 -15.75 5.81 19.54
CA GLU A 282 -16.98 5.90 20.31
C GLU A 282 -18.11 5.04 19.73
N ILE A 283 -18.00 4.59 18.48
CA ILE A 283 -18.98 3.70 17.85
C ILE A 283 -19.21 2.42 18.67
N PHE A 284 -18.22 1.93 19.41
CA PHE A 284 -18.34 0.74 20.26
C PHE A 284 -19.17 0.97 21.54
N ILE A 285 -19.43 2.23 21.91
CA ILE A 285 -20.34 2.61 22.99
C ILE A 285 -21.79 2.37 22.55
N HIS A 286 -22.08 2.59 21.26
CA HIS A 286 -23.42 2.53 20.69
C HIS A 286 -23.72 1.21 20.00
N CYS A 287 -22.71 0.54 19.42
CA CYS A 287 -22.88 -0.64 18.59
C CYS A 287 -22.22 -1.89 19.20
N ALA A 288 -22.90 -3.02 19.05
CA ALA A 288 -22.38 -4.37 19.26
C ALA A 288 -22.28 -5.03 17.88
N PHE A 289 -21.05 -5.18 17.39
CA PHE A 289 -20.77 -5.74 16.07
C PHE A 289 -20.78 -7.26 16.09
N GLU A 290 -21.43 -7.84 15.08
CA GLU A 290 -21.55 -9.28 14.87
C GLU A 290 -21.15 -9.65 13.43
N SER A 291 -20.87 -10.93 13.22
CA SER A 291 -20.56 -11.46 11.90
C SER A 291 -21.75 -11.25 10.96
N PHE A 292 -21.49 -10.72 9.77
CA PHE A 292 -22.44 -10.71 8.68
C PHE A 292 -22.74 -12.16 8.32
N ASP A 293 -23.99 -12.59 8.56
CA ASP A 293 -24.45 -13.90 8.15
C ASP A 293 -24.48 -13.91 6.62
N HIS A 294 -23.38 -14.36 6.03
CA HIS A 294 -23.42 -14.98 4.72
C HIS A 294 -24.40 -16.13 4.85
N LYS A 295 -25.69 -15.88 4.59
CA LYS A 295 -26.53 -16.95 4.07
C LYS A 295 -25.73 -17.50 2.90
N ALA A 296 -25.16 -18.69 3.11
CA ALA A 296 -24.44 -19.52 2.16
C ALA A 296 -25.43 -19.95 1.05
N GLY A 297 -25.89 -18.95 0.31
CA GLY A 297 -27.05 -18.96 -0.57
C GLY A 297 -26.98 -17.87 -1.63
N ALA A 298 -25.92 -17.06 -1.65
CA ALA A 298 -25.35 -16.72 -2.94
C ALA A 298 -24.68 -18.00 -3.44
N ILE A 299 -25.41 -18.75 -4.26
CA ILE A 299 -24.81 -19.72 -5.17
C ILE A 299 -23.86 -18.87 -6.03
N VAL A 300 -22.63 -18.66 -5.55
CA VAL A 300 -21.50 -18.67 -6.46
C VAL A 300 -21.64 -20.03 -7.09
N ASP A 301 -22.06 -20.05 -8.35
CA ASP A 301 -22.19 -21.30 -9.07
C ASP A 301 -20.89 -22.11 -8.81
N ASP A 302 -21.01 -23.40 -8.51
CA ASP A 302 -19.87 -24.22 -8.08
C ASP A 302 -18.68 -24.11 -9.05
N LYS A 303 -18.94 -23.82 -10.33
CA LYS A 303 -17.95 -23.51 -11.36
C LYS A 303 -17.23 -22.18 -11.09
N THR A 304 -17.95 -21.11 -10.73
CA THR A 304 -17.37 -19.81 -10.38
C THR A 304 -16.53 -19.89 -9.10
N ALA A 305 -16.97 -20.64 -8.08
CA ALA A 305 -16.22 -20.84 -6.85
C ALA A 305 -14.93 -21.63 -7.12
N THR A 306 -15.04 -22.69 -7.93
CA THR A 306 -13.90 -23.48 -8.41
C THR A 306 -12.95 -22.63 -9.25
N GLN A 307 -13.46 -21.71 -10.07
CA GLN A 307 -12.65 -20.79 -10.87
C GLN A 307 -11.88 -19.80 -9.99
N PHE A 308 -12.52 -19.17 -9.00
CA PHE A 308 -11.83 -18.28 -8.06
C PHE A 308 -10.78 -19.01 -7.22
N ALA A 309 -11.09 -20.23 -6.77
CA ALA A 309 -10.14 -21.07 -6.08
C ALA A 309 -8.93 -21.42 -6.96
N LEU A 310 -9.16 -21.74 -8.24
CA LEU A 310 -8.10 -22.00 -9.21
C LEU A 310 -7.22 -20.76 -9.45
N GLU A 311 -7.81 -19.58 -9.62
CA GLU A 311 -7.06 -18.32 -9.79
C GLU A 311 -6.26 -17.96 -8.54
N THR A 312 -6.84 -18.13 -7.35
CA THR A 312 -6.15 -17.92 -6.07
C THR A 312 -4.99 -18.91 -5.90
N TRP A 313 -5.21 -20.17 -6.25
CA TRP A 313 -4.16 -21.20 -6.25
C TRP A 313 -3.03 -20.84 -7.22
N LYS A 314 -3.34 -20.48 -8.47
CA LYS A 314 -2.35 -20.04 -9.47
C LYS A 314 -1.50 -18.89 -8.93
N LYS A 315 -2.15 -17.85 -8.41
CA LYS A 315 -1.42 -16.68 -7.90
C LYS A 315 -0.54 -17.03 -6.70
N THR A 316 -1.00 -17.94 -5.84
CA THR A 316 -0.21 -18.44 -4.71
C THR A 316 1.01 -19.23 -5.21
N VAL A 317 0.84 -20.07 -6.24
CA VAL A 317 1.94 -20.81 -6.88
C VAL A 317 2.94 -19.87 -7.56
N ASP A 318 2.49 -18.79 -8.21
CA ASP A 318 3.38 -17.78 -8.80
C ASP A 318 4.25 -17.10 -7.73
N VAL A 319 3.65 -16.73 -6.60
CA VAL A 319 4.37 -16.16 -5.45
C VAL A 319 5.36 -17.19 -4.88
N GLN A 320 4.99 -18.47 -4.80
CA GLN A 320 5.89 -19.54 -4.40
C GLN A 320 7.09 -19.67 -5.35
N GLN A 321 6.87 -19.64 -6.67
CA GLN A 321 7.95 -19.68 -7.66
C GLN A 321 8.88 -18.47 -7.51
N HIS A 322 8.30 -17.28 -7.35
CA HIS A 322 9.07 -16.05 -7.17
C HIS A 322 9.98 -16.09 -5.94
N PHE A 323 9.47 -16.58 -4.79
CA PHE A 323 10.30 -16.73 -3.59
C PHE A 323 11.39 -17.79 -3.76
N ASN A 324 11.09 -18.91 -4.42
CA ASN A 324 12.10 -19.93 -4.73
C ASN A 324 13.23 -19.37 -5.63
N ASP A 325 12.88 -18.58 -6.63
CA ASP A 325 13.86 -17.92 -7.51
C ASP A 325 14.70 -16.88 -6.76
N LEU A 326 14.10 -16.18 -5.80
CA LEU A 326 14.81 -15.24 -4.94
C LEU A 326 15.81 -15.96 -4.03
N GLU A 327 15.42 -17.08 -3.41
CA GLU A 327 16.33 -17.94 -2.64
C GLU A 327 17.52 -18.42 -3.48
N MET A 328 17.26 -18.91 -4.70
CA MET A 328 18.32 -19.38 -5.60
C MET A 328 19.27 -18.26 -6.02
N ARG A 329 18.77 -17.05 -6.29
CA ARG A 329 19.60 -15.88 -6.59
C ARG A 329 20.48 -15.50 -5.41
N ILE A 330 19.92 -15.47 -4.19
CA ILE A 330 20.66 -15.17 -2.97
C ILE A 330 21.80 -16.16 -2.76
N ARG A 331 21.56 -17.46 -2.96
CA ARG A 331 22.59 -18.50 -2.86
C ARG A 331 23.69 -18.33 -3.89
N ASN A 332 23.33 -18.04 -5.15
CA ASN A 332 24.30 -17.76 -6.20
C ASN A 332 25.16 -16.54 -5.86
N PHE A 333 24.54 -15.44 -5.40
CA PHE A 333 25.30 -14.26 -4.94
C PHE A 333 26.22 -14.58 -3.78
N ALA A 334 25.76 -15.35 -2.79
CA ALA A 334 26.58 -15.77 -1.66
C ALA A 334 27.83 -16.54 -2.12
N ILE A 335 27.65 -17.52 -3.02
CA ILE A 335 28.75 -18.31 -3.60
C ILE A 335 29.71 -17.40 -4.38
N THR A 336 29.20 -16.47 -5.19
CA THR A 336 30.03 -15.55 -5.98
C THR A 336 30.86 -14.62 -5.09
N VAL A 337 30.23 -13.97 -4.11
CA VAL A 337 30.91 -13.04 -3.19
C VAL A 337 31.97 -13.77 -2.37
N VAL A 338 31.62 -14.92 -1.78
CA VAL A 338 32.58 -15.73 -1.01
C VAL A 338 33.69 -16.26 -1.89
N GLY A 339 33.38 -16.74 -3.10
CA GLY A 339 34.38 -17.19 -4.07
C GLY A 339 35.38 -16.10 -4.45
N ALA A 340 34.91 -14.86 -4.69
CA ALA A 340 35.78 -13.73 -4.98
C ALA A 340 36.69 -13.37 -3.80
N LEU A 341 36.18 -13.43 -2.57
CA LEU A 341 36.98 -13.19 -1.36
C LEU A 341 38.02 -14.29 -1.16
N ILE A 342 37.65 -15.57 -1.35
CA ILE A 342 38.60 -16.69 -1.28
C ILE A 342 39.67 -16.57 -2.38
N ALA A 343 39.31 -16.21 -3.61
CA ALA A 343 40.28 -15.98 -4.68
C ALA A 343 41.28 -14.86 -4.30
N SER A 344 40.78 -13.81 -3.64
CA SER A 344 41.59 -12.69 -3.16
C SER A 344 42.58 -13.12 -2.06
N VAL A 345 42.27 -14.14 -1.26
CA VAL A 345 43.21 -14.73 -0.29
C VAL A 345 44.46 -15.24 -1.01
N GLY A 346 44.29 -15.96 -2.12
CA GLY A 346 45.41 -16.46 -2.93
C GLY A 346 46.33 -15.34 -3.43
N PHE A 347 45.76 -14.21 -3.86
CA PHE A 347 46.52 -13.03 -4.24
C PHE A 347 47.31 -12.43 -3.07
N THR A 348 46.68 -12.27 -1.90
CA THR A 348 47.38 -11.76 -0.71
C THR A 348 48.53 -12.66 -0.25
N TYR A 349 48.36 -13.99 -0.41
CA TYR A 349 49.38 -14.96 -0.09
C TYR A 349 50.59 -14.86 -1.04
N GLN A 350 50.36 -14.75 -2.35
CA GLN A 350 51.44 -14.60 -3.35
C GLN A 350 52.27 -13.33 -3.14
N GLN A 351 51.63 -12.23 -2.73
CA GLN A 351 52.28 -10.95 -2.46
C GLN A 351 52.96 -10.90 -1.08
N GLY A 352 52.81 -11.95 -0.26
CA GLY A 352 53.38 -11.98 1.09
C GLY A 352 52.81 -10.90 2.03
N LEU A 353 51.59 -10.44 1.78
CA LEU A 353 50.99 -9.34 2.55
C LEU A 353 50.71 -9.79 3.99
N GLN A 354 51.33 -9.10 4.95
CA GLN A 354 51.16 -9.32 6.38
C GLN A 354 50.62 -8.05 7.03
N ALA A 355 49.74 -8.22 8.01
CA ALA A 355 49.26 -7.16 8.88
C ALA A 355 49.84 -7.37 10.29
N ASP A 356 50.28 -6.29 10.92
CA ASP A 356 50.69 -6.28 12.32
C ASP A 356 49.47 -5.91 13.18
N VAL A 357 49.00 -6.87 13.98
CA VAL A 357 47.84 -6.69 14.85
C VAL A 357 48.28 -7.05 16.28
N PHE A 358 48.33 -6.04 17.15
CA PHE A 358 48.78 -6.19 18.55
C PHE A 358 50.16 -6.87 18.70
N GLY A 359 51.10 -6.61 17.79
CA GLY A 359 52.46 -7.17 17.82
C GLY A 359 52.56 -8.59 17.23
N VAL A 360 51.48 -9.13 16.68
CA VAL A 360 51.44 -10.42 15.99
C VAL A 360 51.29 -10.17 14.49
N ARG A 361 52.24 -10.69 13.71
CA ARG A 361 52.17 -10.66 12.24
C ARG A 361 51.24 -11.75 11.74
N ILE A 362 50.09 -11.36 11.19
CA ILE A 362 49.12 -12.27 10.58
C ILE A 362 49.07 -12.06 9.07
N SER A 363 48.82 -13.12 8.31
CA SER A 363 48.57 -13.00 6.87
C SER A 363 47.35 -12.11 6.63
N ALA A 364 47.44 -11.15 5.71
CA ALA A 364 46.30 -10.32 5.32
C ALA A 364 45.11 -11.17 4.81
N GLY A 365 45.39 -12.37 4.29
CA GLY A 365 44.39 -13.36 3.90
C GLY A 365 43.48 -13.82 5.04
N VAL A 366 43.94 -13.79 6.30
CA VAL A 366 43.12 -14.11 7.48
C VAL A 366 41.93 -13.16 7.57
N GLY A 367 42.16 -11.85 7.38
CA GLY A 367 41.09 -10.85 7.39
C GLY A 367 40.05 -11.08 6.27
N LEU A 368 40.51 -11.48 5.08
CA LEU A 368 39.62 -11.78 3.94
C LEU A 368 38.79 -13.04 4.18
N VAL A 369 39.35 -14.09 4.79
CA VAL A 369 38.59 -15.30 5.15
C VAL A 369 37.55 -15.00 6.22
N LEU A 370 37.89 -14.18 7.23
CA LEU A 370 36.93 -13.75 8.24
C LEU A 370 35.81 -12.90 7.63
N ALA A 371 36.13 -11.99 6.72
CA ALA A 371 35.13 -11.22 5.98
C ALA A 371 34.22 -12.13 5.13
N ALA A 372 34.78 -13.15 4.47
CA ALA A 372 34.01 -14.15 3.74
C ALA A 372 33.10 -14.96 4.66
N GLY A 373 33.57 -15.33 5.85
CA GLY A 373 32.77 -16.02 6.88
C GLY A 373 31.62 -15.16 7.38
N PHE A 374 31.86 -13.87 7.63
CA PHE A 374 30.81 -12.92 8.01
C PHE A 374 29.77 -12.76 6.90
N ALA A 375 30.21 -12.56 5.65
CA ALA A 375 29.30 -12.46 4.51
C ALA A 375 28.46 -13.73 4.34
N TRP A 376 29.08 -14.92 4.45
CA TRP A 376 28.40 -16.21 4.36
C TRP A 376 27.32 -16.37 5.44
N LEU A 377 27.62 -15.99 6.68
CA LEU A 377 26.65 -15.99 7.78
C LEU A 377 25.52 -14.98 7.54
N ALA A 378 25.82 -13.77 7.06
CA ALA A 378 24.79 -12.78 6.72
C ALA A 378 23.82 -13.32 5.65
N PHE A 379 24.35 -13.96 4.60
CA PHE A 379 23.53 -14.63 3.59
C PHE A 379 22.72 -15.80 4.18
N PHE A 380 23.28 -16.59 5.10
CA PHE A 380 22.54 -17.63 5.81
C PHE A 380 21.35 -17.05 6.58
N PHE A 381 21.54 -15.97 7.35
CA PHE A 381 20.46 -15.35 8.11
C PHE A 381 19.33 -14.85 7.20
N MET A 382 19.71 -14.19 6.12
CA MET A 382 18.79 -13.66 5.13
C MET A 382 17.98 -14.79 4.44
N ASP A 383 18.64 -15.86 3.99
CA ASP A 383 17.97 -17.01 3.39
C ASP A 383 17.07 -17.72 4.44
N ARG A 384 17.62 -18.09 5.60
CA ARG A 384 16.95 -18.93 6.61
C ARG A 384 15.76 -18.28 7.32
N TYR A 385 15.91 -17.02 7.73
CA TYR A 385 14.96 -16.36 8.64
C TYR A 385 14.10 -15.32 7.95
N TRP A 386 14.42 -14.90 6.73
CA TRP A 386 13.57 -13.97 5.98
C TRP A 386 12.90 -14.70 4.82
N TYR A 387 13.66 -15.04 3.78
CA TYR A 387 13.07 -15.52 2.53
C TYR A 387 12.53 -16.95 2.59
N HIS A 388 13.21 -17.86 3.30
CA HIS A 388 12.71 -19.22 3.47
C HIS A 388 11.39 -19.30 4.25
N ILE A 389 11.17 -18.36 5.17
CA ILE A 389 9.90 -18.27 5.89
C ILE A 389 8.78 -17.87 4.94
N PHE A 390 9.04 -16.95 4.00
CA PHE A 390 8.06 -16.54 2.99
C PHE A 390 7.70 -17.69 2.04
N LEU A 391 8.71 -18.42 1.54
CA LEU A 391 8.49 -19.59 0.70
C LEU A 391 7.64 -20.65 1.43
N ARG A 392 7.98 -20.95 2.70
CA ARG A 392 7.21 -21.90 3.52
C ARG A 392 5.76 -21.44 3.74
N GLY A 393 5.54 -20.14 3.95
CA GLY A 393 4.21 -19.56 4.08
C GLY A 393 3.36 -19.78 2.82
N ALA A 394 3.92 -19.46 1.66
CA ALA A 394 3.28 -19.66 0.37
C ALA A 394 2.95 -21.14 0.11
N VAL A 395 3.90 -22.06 0.34
CA VAL A 395 3.69 -23.51 0.19
C VAL A 395 2.57 -24.02 1.10
N LYS A 396 2.53 -23.56 2.36
CA LYS A 396 1.50 -23.98 3.31
C LYS A 396 0.13 -23.48 2.90
N HIS A 397 0.04 -22.26 2.39
CA HIS A 397 -1.22 -21.68 1.90
C HIS A 397 -1.70 -22.41 0.63
N ALA A 398 -0.81 -22.64 -0.33
CA ALA A 398 -1.11 -23.43 -1.53
C ALA A 398 -1.62 -24.82 -1.16
N SER A 399 -0.93 -25.52 -0.25
CA SER A 399 -1.33 -26.87 0.21
C SER A 399 -2.73 -26.89 0.85
N ALA A 400 -3.14 -25.81 1.52
CA ALA A 400 -4.48 -25.72 2.09
C ALA A 400 -5.54 -25.65 0.99
N ILE A 401 -5.32 -24.82 -0.04
CA ILE A 401 -6.20 -24.71 -1.21
C ILE A 401 -6.23 -26.04 -1.98
N GLU A 402 -5.07 -26.66 -2.23
CA GLU A 402 -4.97 -27.94 -2.92
C GLU A 402 -5.77 -29.03 -2.19
N LYS A 403 -5.72 -29.07 -0.85
CA LYS A 403 -6.45 -30.03 -0.04
C LYS A 403 -7.96 -29.79 -0.08
N GLU A 404 -8.38 -28.53 -0.02
CA GLU A 404 -9.80 -28.16 -0.02
C GLU A 404 -10.49 -28.46 -1.35
N PHE A 405 -9.77 -28.28 -2.47
CA PHE A 405 -10.32 -28.44 -3.81
C PHE A 405 -9.85 -29.70 -4.54
N ALA A 406 -9.21 -30.65 -3.84
CA ALA A 406 -8.65 -31.88 -4.41
C ALA A 406 -9.68 -32.70 -5.21
N ASP A 407 -10.92 -32.78 -4.72
CA ASP A 407 -11.99 -33.57 -5.35
C ASP A 407 -12.64 -32.83 -6.54
N ARG A 408 -12.42 -31.52 -6.67
CA ARG A 408 -13.09 -30.66 -7.66
C ARG A 408 -12.18 -30.25 -8.82
N ILE A 409 -10.88 -30.08 -8.56
CA ILE A 409 -9.90 -29.64 -9.56
C ILE A 409 -8.89 -30.76 -9.80
N PRO A 410 -9.05 -31.55 -10.88
CA PRO A 410 -8.10 -32.59 -11.23
C PRO A 410 -6.69 -32.03 -11.38
N GLY A 411 -5.73 -32.62 -10.67
CA GLY A 411 -4.31 -32.25 -10.77
C GLY A 411 -3.86 -31.04 -9.94
N ILE A 412 -4.74 -30.45 -9.11
CA ILE A 412 -4.36 -29.30 -8.27
C ILE A 412 -3.27 -29.65 -7.23
N GLY A 413 -3.19 -30.91 -6.79
CA GLY A 413 -2.34 -31.38 -5.69
C GLY A 413 -0.83 -31.53 -5.98
N LEU A 414 -0.27 -30.82 -6.96
CA LEU A 414 1.14 -30.92 -7.32
C LEU A 414 2.06 -30.49 -6.17
N GLY A 415 1.77 -29.37 -5.51
CA GLY A 415 2.59 -28.82 -4.43
C GLY A 415 2.65 -29.74 -3.20
N MET A 416 1.51 -30.33 -2.83
CA MET A 416 1.41 -31.35 -1.78
C MET A 416 2.22 -32.60 -2.13
N THR A 417 2.11 -33.08 -3.38
CA THR A 417 2.87 -34.24 -3.86
C THR A 417 4.38 -33.99 -3.76
N ILE A 418 4.85 -32.82 -4.23
CA ILE A 418 6.26 -32.43 -4.11
C ILE A 418 6.69 -32.34 -2.65
N SER A 419 5.87 -31.75 -1.78
CA SER A 419 6.17 -31.60 -0.35
C SER A 419 6.28 -32.95 0.35
N GLN A 420 5.39 -33.90 0.03
CA GLN A 420 5.42 -35.26 0.55
C GLN A 420 6.68 -36.00 0.08
N MET A 421 6.94 -36.02 -1.24
CA MET A 421 8.09 -36.70 -1.82
C MET A 421 9.42 -36.09 -1.33
N SER A 422 9.47 -34.77 -1.19
CA SER A 422 10.64 -34.08 -0.64
C SER A 422 10.84 -34.42 0.84
N GLY A 423 9.77 -34.53 1.63
CA GLY A 423 9.88 -34.89 3.05
C GLY A 423 10.48 -36.27 3.33
N ASP A 424 10.43 -37.18 2.35
CA ASP A 424 10.91 -38.56 2.49
C ASP A 424 12.38 -38.78 2.10
N VAL A 425 13.05 -37.75 1.58
CA VAL A 425 14.47 -37.84 1.24
C VAL A 425 15.31 -38.04 2.50
N LYS A 426 16.24 -39.00 2.44
CA LYS A 426 17.21 -39.29 3.49
C LYS A 426 18.63 -38.94 3.03
N ILE A 427 19.38 -38.24 3.88
CA ILE A 427 20.82 -38.01 3.70
C ILE A 427 21.53 -38.71 4.85
N LEU A 428 22.53 -39.56 4.54
CA LEU A 428 23.29 -40.33 5.55
C LEU A 428 22.39 -41.10 6.54
N CYS A 429 21.31 -41.71 6.03
CA CYS A 429 20.27 -42.45 6.80
C CYS A 429 19.32 -41.59 7.65
N TRP A 430 19.45 -40.27 7.69
CA TRP A 430 18.55 -39.36 8.42
C TRP A 430 17.52 -38.72 7.50
N LYS A 431 16.24 -38.72 7.88
CA LYS A 431 15.21 -37.94 7.16
C LYS A 431 15.57 -36.46 7.23
N THR A 432 15.57 -35.80 6.08
CA THR A 432 15.93 -34.39 5.95
C THR A 432 14.77 -33.57 5.37
N ASN A 433 14.43 -32.47 6.04
CA ASN A 433 13.46 -31.49 5.55
C ASN A 433 14.19 -30.33 4.86
N SER A 434 13.44 -29.41 4.23
CA SER A 434 14.02 -28.26 3.53
C SER A 434 14.95 -27.42 4.43
N GLU A 435 14.55 -27.19 5.68
CA GLU A 435 15.33 -26.40 6.64
C GLU A 435 16.67 -27.06 7.00
N ARG A 436 16.67 -28.38 7.17
CA ARG A 436 17.90 -29.15 7.44
C ARG A 436 18.83 -29.13 6.24
N ARG A 437 18.31 -29.27 5.01
CA ARG A 437 19.13 -29.17 3.79
C ARG A 437 19.79 -27.80 3.67
N LEU A 438 19.02 -26.73 3.91
CA LEU A 438 19.52 -25.36 3.93
C LEU A 438 20.64 -25.19 4.98
N THR A 439 20.42 -25.69 6.19
CA THR A 439 21.39 -25.63 7.27
C THR A 439 22.67 -26.40 6.93
N ILE A 440 22.55 -27.59 6.33
CA ILE A 440 23.69 -28.41 5.88
C ILE A 440 24.49 -27.66 4.81
N PHE A 441 23.83 -27.04 3.84
CA PHE A 441 24.49 -26.28 2.76
C PHE A 441 25.36 -25.14 3.32
N TYR A 442 24.79 -24.30 4.20
CA TYR A 442 25.54 -23.20 4.80
C TYR A 442 26.60 -23.69 5.79
N ALA A 443 26.34 -24.76 6.55
CA ALA A 443 27.33 -25.35 7.44
C ALA A 443 28.54 -25.91 6.67
N ALA A 444 28.31 -26.53 5.51
CA ALA A 444 29.39 -27.02 4.66
C ALA A 444 30.28 -25.87 4.12
N GLY A 445 29.66 -24.77 3.67
CA GLY A 445 30.41 -23.58 3.24
C GLY A 445 31.21 -22.93 4.37
N LEU A 446 30.64 -22.85 5.57
CA LEU A 446 31.34 -22.32 6.74
C LEU A 446 32.50 -23.23 7.18
N ALA A 447 32.31 -24.56 7.14
CA ALA A 447 33.36 -25.52 7.42
C ALA A 447 34.53 -25.40 6.42
N MET A 448 34.23 -25.21 5.14
CA MET A 448 35.25 -24.95 4.12
C MET A 448 36.06 -23.68 4.42
N LEU A 449 35.40 -22.58 4.79
CA LEU A 449 36.08 -21.36 5.20
C LEU A 449 36.94 -21.57 6.47
N GLY A 450 36.47 -22.37 7.42
CA GLY A 450 37.23 -22.77 8.61
C GLY A 450 38.52 -23.54 8.28
N ILE A 451 38.47 -24.44 7.29
CA ILE A 451 39.66 -25.15 6.80
C ILE A 451 40.66 -24.16 6.18
N VAL A 452 40.20 -23.23 5.34
CA VAL A 452 41.06 -22.20 4.74
C VAL A 452 41.67 -21.28 5.82
N LEU A 453 40.90 -20.92 6.84
CA LEU A 453 41.42 -20.14 7.96
C LEU A 453 42.52 -20.90 8.71
N LEU A 454 42.29 -22.17 9.02
CA LEU A 454 43.26 -23.00 9.73
C LEU A 454 44.56 -23.18 8.93
N THR A 455 44.46 -23.38 7.61
CA THR A 455 45.65 -23.50 6.76
C THR A 455 46.46 -22.21 6.74
N LEU A 456 45.81 -21.04 6.67
CA LEU A 456 46.50 -19.74 6.74
C LEU A 456 47.19 -19.50 8.07
N LEU A 457 46.63 -19.99 9.18
CA LEU A 457 47.22 -19.81 10.52
C LEU A 457 48.44 -20.73 10.75
N ILE A 458 48.46 -21.91 10.13
CA ILE A 458 49.57 -22.88 10.28
C ILE A 458 50.64 -22.66 9.19
N ALA A 459 50.30 -22.07 8.05
CA ALA A 459 51.23 -21.82 6.97
C ALA A 459 52.35 -20.86 7.42
N GLN A 460 53.59 -21.36 7.38
CA GLN A 460 54.78 -20.53 7.61
C GLN A 460 55.19 -19.87 6.27
N PRO A 461 55.50 -18.57 6.27
CA PRO A 461 56.01 -17.91 5.06
C PRO A 461 57.34 -18.56 4.66
N HIS A 462 57.48 -18.94 3.38
CA HIS A 462 58.78 -19.32 2.83
C HIS A 462 59.69 -18.09 2.87
N LEU A 463 60.69 -18.10 3.77
CA LEU A 463 61.83 -17.20 3.69
C LEU A 463 62.58 -17.51 2.38
N PRO A 464 62.80 -16.53 1.48
CA PRO A 464 63.72 -16.71 0.37
C PRO A 464 65.09 -17.03 0.95
N SER A 465 65.69 -18.15 0.54
CA SER A 465 67.06 -18.50 0.94
C SER A 465 68.01 -17.45 0.37
N ASP A 466 68.72 -16.72 1.23
CA ASP A 466 69.90 -15.92 0.85
C ASP A 466 70.93 -16.86 0.19
N SER A 467 71.01 -16.84 -1.14
CA SER A 467 72.12 -17.46 -1.85
C SER A 467 73.31 -16.48 -1.88
N PRO A 468 74.52 -16.90 -1.53
CA PRO A 468 75.67 -16.01 -1.46
C PRO A 468 76.05 -15.50 -2.85
N ARG A 469 76.31 -14.19 -2.93
CA ARG A 469 76.95 -13.53 -4.07
C ARG A 469 78.24 -14.27 -4.45
N ASP A 470 78.23 -14.93 -5.60
CA ASP A 470 79.46 -15.48 -6.20
C ASP A 470 80.25 -14.31 -6.80
N THR A 471 81.17 -13.78 -6.01
CA THR A 471 82.24 -12.86 -6.44
C THR A 471 83.14 -13.58 -7.43
N ARG A 472 82.89 -13.39 -8.73
CA ARG A 472 83.94 -13.46 -9.75
C ARG A 472 84.16 -12.09 -10.35
N LEU A 473 85.22 -11.47 -9.85
CA LEU A 473 85.86 -10.29 -10.39
C LEU A 473 86.18 -10.52 -11.87
N LEU A 474 85.71 -9.58 -12.69
CA LEU A 474 86.09 -9.39 -14.09
C LEU A 474 87.56 -8.95 -14.13
N GLU A 475 88.45 -9.78 -14.69
CA GLU A 475 89.71 -9.30 -15.24
C GLU A 475 89.43 -8.61 -16.59
N GLU A 476 89.91 -7.38 -16.73
CA GLU A 476 89.89 -6.60 -17.98
C GLU A 476 90.72 -7.25 -19.08
N PRO A 477 90.29 -7.19 -20.36
CA PRO A 477 91.21 -7.29 -21.48
C PRO A 477 91.79 -5.90 -21.81
N LYS A 478 93.13 -5.80 -21.80
CA LYS A 478 93.86 -4.69 -22.42
C LYS A 478 93.55 -4.60 -23.92
N ARG A 479 93.29 -3.38 -24.40
CA ARG A 479 93.51 -3.00 -25.80
C ARG A 479 94.98 -2.57 -25.98
N SER A 480 95.76 -3.41 -26.65
CA SER A 480 96.62 -3.04 -27.80
C SER A 480 97.08 -4.33 -28.48
#